data_AF-A0A7C4DBP7-F1
#
_entry.id   AF-A0A7C4DBP7-F1
#
_cell.length_a   1.000
_cell.length_b   1.000
_cell.length_c   1.000
_cell.angle_alpha   90.00
_cell.angle_beta   90.00
_cell.angle_gamma   90.00
#
_symmetry.space_group_name_H-M   'P 1'
#
loop_
_entity.id
_entity.type
_entity.pdbx_description
1 polymer ?
#
loop_
_entity_poly.entity_id
_entity_poly.type
_entity_poly.pdbx_seq_one_letter_code
_entity_poly.pdbx_strand_id
1 'polypeptide(L)'
;MPRTGVPLPSRNRLWRVLDREELEIIDAAAYKILKDVGVFIDDNELLKMAEEMGCSVNYEKKIVTDIPEHVVREQVRKAPRSFLLAGRAP
;
A
#
# COMPACT_ATOMS: atom_id res chain seq x y z
N MET A 1 -19.05 -21.57 -14.26
CA MET A 1 -19.31 -20.31 -13.53
C MET A 1 -18.87 -19.16 -14.41
N PRO A 2 -19.74 -18.19 -14.78
CA PRO A 2 -19.34 -17.14 -15.69
C PRO A 2 -18.43 -16.15 -14.96
N ARG A 3 -17.32 -15.81 -15.62
CA ARG A 3 -16.38 -14.77 -15.21
C ARG A 3 -17.02 -13.40 -15.49
N THR A 4 -17.95 -12.95 -14.66
CA THR A 4 -18.55 -11.61 -14.75
C THR A 4 -17.66 -10.60 -14.03
N GLY A 5 -16.46 -10.40 -14.56
CA GLY A 5 -15.63 -9.24 -14.26
C GLY A 5 -15.51 -8.40 -15.53
N VAL A 6 -15.53 -7.08 -15.40
CA VAL A 6 -15.15 -6.19 -16.51
C VAL A 6 -13.75 -6.63 -16.98
N PRO A 7 -13.56 -7.03 -18.25
CA PRO A 7 -12.25 -7.45 -18.71
C PRO A 7 -11.30 -6.27 -18.61
N LEU A 8 -10.31 -6.37 -17.73
CA LEU A 8 -9.24 -5.37 -17.66
C LEU A 8 -8.56 -5.30 -19.05
N PRO A 9 -8.28 -4.09 -19.56
CA PRO A 9 -7.57 -3.96 -20.82
C PRO A 9 -6.23 -4.71 -20.73
N SER A 10 -5.85 -5.38 -21.82
CA SER A 10 -4.56 -6.07 -21.88
C SER A 10 -3.44 -5.10 -21.50
N ARG A 11 -2.41 -5.57 -20.79
CA ARG A 11 -1.29 -4.72 -20.33
C ARG A 11 -0.59 -3.94 -21.46
N ASN A 12 -0.74 -4.37 -22.72
CA ASN A 12 -0.26 -3.67 -23.92
C ASN A 12 -1.12 -2.46 -24.34
N ARG A 13 -2.32 -2.28 -23.79
CA ARG A 13 -3.17 -1.10 -24.04
C ARG A 13 -3.02 0.00 -23.00
N LEU A 14 -2.37 -0.28 -21.87
CA LEU A 14 -2.11 0.72 -20.84
C LEU A 14 -0.86 1.51 -21.24
N TRP A 15 -1.01 2.82 -21.36
CA TRP A 15 0.11 3.71 -21.67
C TRP A 15 1.09 3.68 -20.50
N ARG A 16 2.31 3.16 -20.75
CA ARG A 16 3.39 3.17 -19.77
C ARG A 16 4.25 4.39 -20.04
N VAL A 17 4.09 5.41 -19.20
CA VAL A 17 4.87 6.65 -19.30
C VAL A 17 6.26 6.48 -18.69
N LEU A 18 6.40 5.57 -17.72
CA LEU A 18 7.64 5.29 -17.02
C LEU A 18 8.23 3.96 -17.47
N ASP A 19 9.55 3.92 -17.59
CA ASP A 19 10.31 2.69 -17.77
C ASP A 19 10.51 1.93 -16.44
N ARG A 20 11.28 0.84 -16.50
CA ARG A 20 11.50 -0.01 -15.33
C ARG A 20 12.41 0.66 -14.30
N GLU A 21 13.44 1.36 -14.73
CA GLU A 21 14.41 2.01 -13.85
C GLU A 21 13.74 3.17 -13.11
N GLU A 22 12.93 3.97 -13.82
CA GLU A 22 12.12 5.04 -13.23
C GLU A 22 11.13 4.52 -12.17
N LEU A 23 10.51 3.36 -12.43
CA LEU A 23 9.64 2.71 -11.45
C LEU A 23 10.40 2.21 -10.21
N GLU A 24 11.59 1.65 -10.39
CA GLU A 24 12.44 1.18 -9.29
C GLU A 24 12.93 2.36 -8.42
N ILE A 25 13.22 3.52 -9.02
CA ILE A 25 13.55 4.76 -8.30
C ILE A 25 12.38 5.21 -7.43
N ILE A 26 11.15 5.20 -7.98
CA ILE A 26 9.95 5.60 -7.22
C ILE A 26 9.67 4.62 -6.07
N ASP A 27 9.76 3.30 -6.32
CA ASP A 27 9.56 2.26 -5.30
C ASP A 27 10.54 2.46 -4.12
N ALA A 28 11.83 2.64 -4.42
CA ALA A 28 12.86 2.88 -3.41
C ALA A 28 12.65 4.20 -2.65
N ALA A 29 12.29 5.28 -3.35
CA ALA A 29 12.01 6.58 -2.73
C ALA A 29 10.79 6.51 -1.79
N ALA A 30 9.74 5.78 -2.17
CA ALA A 30 8.55 5.60 -1.35
C ALA A 30 8.89 4.89 -0.03
N TYR A 31 9.65 3.79 -0.05
CA TYR A 31 10.07 3.13 1.20
C TYR A 31 10.98 4.00 2.05
N LYS A 32 11.87 4.78 1.43
CA LYS A 32 12.71 5.72 2.16
C LYS A 32 11.87 6.76 2.90
N ILE A 33 10.84 7.33 2.27
CA ILE A 33 9.93 8.28 2.92
C ILE A 33 9.18 7.61 4.07
N LEU A 34 8.62 6.42 3.86
CA LEU A 34 7.89 5.70 4.91
C LEU A 34 8.78 5.35 6.11
N LYS A 35 10.05 5.03 5.86
CA LYS A 35 11.03 4.75 6.90
C LYS A 35 11.49 6.01 7.63
N ASP A 36 11.99 7.00 6.90
CA ASP A 36 12.69 8.16 7.47
C ASP A 36 11.73 9.26 7.96
N VAL A 37 10.62 9.48 7.24
CA VAL A 37 9.65 10.56 7.53
C VAL A 37 8.43 10.00 8.26
N GLY A 38 7.94 8.84 7.84
CA GLY A 38 6.77 8.22 8.45
C GLY A 38 5.44 8.85 8.02
N VAL A 39 4.39 8.62 8.81
CA VAL A 39 3.01 9.02 8.53
C VAL A 39 2.32 9.49 9.83
N PHE A 40 1.51 10.55 9.73
CA PHE A 40 0.63 10.99 10.81
C PHE A 40 -0.67 10.17 10.80
N ILE A 41 -1.05 9.62 11.95
CA ILE A 41 -2.25 8.77 12.09
C ILE A 41 -3.05 9.23 13.31
N ASP A 42 -4.20 9.88 13.06
CA ASP A 42 -5.08 10.39 14.11
C ASP A 42 -6.03 9.33 14.70
N ASP A 43 -5.49 8.16 15.06
CA ASP A 43 -6.27 7.04 15.60
C ASP A 43 -5.39 6.17 16.52
N ASN A 44 -5.78 6.04 17.77
CA ASN A 44 -4.98 5.34 18.78
C ASN A 44 -4.92 3.81 18.56
N GLU A 45 -5.94 3.20 17.97
CA GLU A 45 -5.92 1.76 17.67
C GLU A 45 -4.96 1.47 16.53
N LEU A 46 -4.93 2.33 15.51
CA LEU A 46 -3.99 2.21 14.40
C LEU A 46 -2.54 2.49 14.83
N LEU A 47 -2.31 3.44 15.74
CA LEU A 47 -0.99 3.70 16.32
C LEU A 47 -0.48 2.45 17.06
N LYS A 48 -1.32 1.82 17.88
CA LYS A 48 -0.97 0.58 18.59
C LYS A 48 -0.69 -0.57 17.63
N MET A 49 -1.53 -0.73 16.59
CA MET A 49 -1.32 -1.73 15.57
C MET A 49 0.02 -1.53 14.83
N ALA A 50 0.40 -0.28 14.55
CA ALA A 50 1.69 0.03 13.92
C ALA A 50 2.89 -0.34 14.80
N GLU A 51 2.80 -0.08 16.11
CA GLU A 51 3.81 -0.49 17.09
C GLU A 51 3.94 -2.03 17.16
N GLU A 52 2.82 -2.76 17.19
CA GLU A 52 2.80 -4.23 17.17
C GLU A 52 3.40 -4.81 15.88
N MET A 53 3.32 -4.07 14.76
CA MET A 53 3.97 -4.43 13.50
C MET A 53 5.47 -4.06 13.44
N GLY A 54 6.03 -3.48 14.51
CA GLY A 54 7.45 -3.15 14.61
C GLY A 54 7.82 -1.76 14.08
N CYS A 55 6.86 -0.84 13.99
CA CYS A 55 7.13 0.56 13.65
C CYS A 55 7.42 1.38 14.92
N SER A 56 8.17 2.47 14.80
CA SER A 56 8.39 3.45 15.89
C SER A 56 7.20 4.40 15.99
N VAL A 57 6.58 4.53 17.15
CA VAL A 57 5.36 5.35 17.33
C VAL A 57 5.57 6.47 18.35
N ASN A 58 5.26 7.69 17.96
CA ASN A 58 5.11 8.83 18.86
C ASN A 58 3.62 9.10 19.10
N TYR A 59 3.10 8.63 20.23
CA TYR A 59 1.68 8.77 20.58
C TYR A 59 1.25 10.22 20.86
N GLU A 60 2.14 11.07 21.39
CA GLU A 60 1.82 12.48 21.66
C GLU A 60 1.61 13.27 20.36
N LYS A 61 2.50 13.06 19.39
CA LYS A 61 2.44 13.71 18.07
C LYS A 61 1.57 12.94 17.07
N LYS A 62 1.16 11.72 17.42
CA LYS A 62 0.42 10.77 16.56
C LYS A 62 1.14 10.48 15.24
N ILE A 63 2.45 10.24 15.33
CA ILE A 63 3.31 9.97 14.17
C ILE A 63 3.87 8.55 14.28
N VAL A 64 3.78 7.80 13.18
CA VAL A 64 4.45 6.51 12.99
C VAL A 64 5.65 6.71 12.08
N THR A 65 6.82 6.23 12.48
CA THR A 65 8.12 6.34 11.80
C THR A 65 8.80 4.97 11.75
N ASP A 66 9.94 4.87 11.06
CA ASP A 66 10.72 3.64 10.91
C ASP A 66 9.90 2.47 10.32
N ILE A 67 8.92 2.77 9.45
CA ILE A 67 8.04 1.75 8.87
C ILE A 67 8.90 0.80 8.02
N PRO A 68 9.04 -0.48 8.40
CA PRO A 68 9.97 -1.37 7.72
C PRO A 68 9.48 -1.75 6.32
N GLU A 69 10.37 -1.73 5.32
CA GLU A 69 10.04 -2.09 3.94
C GLU A 69 9.41 -3.50 3.83
N HIS A 70 9.93 -4.47 4.59
CA HIS A 70 9.40 -5.83 4.57
C HIS A 70 7.94 -5.90 5.07
N VAL A 71 7.56 -5.09 6.06
CA VAL A 71 6.18 -5.00 6.54
C VAL A 71 5.29 -4.48 5.41
N VAL A 72 5.68 -3.38 4.76
CA VAL A 72 4.90 -2.80 3.65
C VAL A 72 4.75 -3.78 2.50
N ARG A 73 5.86 -4.41 2.05
CA ARG A 73 5.83 -5.40 0.97
C ARG A 73 4.93 -6.59 1.30
N GLU A 74 4.99 -7.11 2.52
CA GLU A 74 4.15 -8.24 2.94
C GLU A 74 2.66 -7.87 2.98
N GLN A 75 2.31 -6.67 3.48
CA GLN A 75 0.90 -6.25 3.50
C GLN A 75 0.36 -5.97 2.09
N VAL A 76 1.13 -5.33 1.21
CA VAL A 76 0.75 -5.12 -0.20
C VAL A 76 0.59 -6.46 -0.91
N ARG A 77 1.44 -7.45 -0.61
CA ARG A 77 1.36 -8.81 -1.19
C ARG A 77 0.10 -9.55 -0.76
N LYS A 78 -0.40 -9.33 0.47
CA LYS A 78 -1.66 -9.92 0.96
C LYS A 78 -2.89 -9.31 0.31
N ALA A 79 -2.80 -8.10 -0.26
CA ALA A 79 -3.93 -7.45 -0.92
C ALA A 79 -4.37 -8.22 -2.18
N PRO A 80 -5.68 -8.44 -2.39
CA PRO A 80 -6.18 -9.16 -3.56
C PRO A 80 -5.91 -8.34 -4.84
N ARG A 81 -5.49 -9.01 -5.91
CA ARG A 81 -5.26 -8.36 -7.22
C ARG A 81 -6.53 -7.78 -7.85
N SER A 82 -7.68 -8.37 -7.54
CA SER A 82 -8.99 -7.90 -7.93
C SER A 82 -10.03 -8.47 -6.98
N PHE A 83 -11.09 -7.72 -6.72
CA PHE A 83 -12.24 -8.17 -5.93
C PHE A 83 -13.52 -7.63 -6.58
N LEU A 84 -14.66 -8.26 -6.27
CA LEU A 84 -15.97 -7.85 -6.78
C LEU A 84 -16.58 -6.81 -5.83
N LEU A 85 -16.91 -5.64 -6.37
CA LEU A 85 -17.80 -4.69 -5.70
C LEU A 85 -19.25 -5.02 -6.11
N ALA A 86 -19.98 -5.72 -5.24
CA ALA A 86 -21.36 -6.12 -5.52
C ALA A 86 -22.34 -4.99 -5.18
N GLY A 87 -23.14 -4.57 -6.17
CA GLY A 87 -24.23 -3.63 -5.97
C GLY A 87 -25.44 -4.28 -5.29
N ARG A 88 -26.39 -3.45 -4.81
CA ARG A 88 -27.63 -3.93 -4.17
C ARG A 88 -28.47 -4.84 -5.07
N ALA A 89 -28.45 -4.59 -6.38
CA ALA A 89 -29.04 -5.45 -7.40
C ALA A 89 -27.89 -6.09 -8.21
N PRO A 90 -27.76 -7.42 -8.20
CA PRO A 90 -26.64 -8.14 -8.83
C PRO A 90 -26.69 -8.14 -10.36
#